data_AF-A0A7S1XX63-F1
#
_entry.id   AF-A0A7S1XX63-F1
#
_cell.length_a   1.000
_cell.length_b   1.000
_cell.length_c   1.000
_cell.angle_alpha   90.00
_cell.angle_beta   90.00
_cell.angle_gamma   90.00
#
_symmetry.space_group_name_H-M   'P 1'
#
loop_
_entity.id
_entity.type
_entity.pdbx_description
1 polymer ?
#
loop_
_entity_poly.entity_id
_entity_poly.type
_entity_poly.pdbx_seq_one_letter_code
_entity_poly.pdbx_strand_id
1 'polypeptide(L)'
;TLTQTPTPIALALALTLTLALYLLANPNPDPSSIFDRNPNPNPNINPNSRMEFSVEPLGDPIRPGVRLRAAGGATFTEVLEQLRDERGAAAERFSEALRAGGGASIFFEMPALTAEVAAAMPFECAVLNADGDGLSAFAPDPNTFAAHLSAAAATGKHVATFANLGGDSGLLAPVAMPGCGAAAYASLKPFLDAQGEGCAAQRAELWAAVAEAVLARLAAAPAEPLWVSTSGLGVAWLHVRLDPRPKYYTHAPYKLWPPQS
;
A
#
# COMPACT_ATOMS: atom_id res chain seq x y z
N THR A 1 26.08 -38.27 -17.27
CA THR A 1 24.94 -37.49 -17.78
C THR A 1 24.97 -36.13 -17.11
N LEU A 2 25.54 -35.12 -17.78
CA LEU A 2 25.66 -33.76 -17.27
C LEU A 2 24.43 -32.97 -17.73
N THR A 3 23.61 -32.51 -16.77
CA THR A 3 22.51 -31.58 -17.01
C THR A 3 23.07 -30.17 -17.13
N GLN A 4 23.09 -29.61 -18.34
CA GLN A 4 23.40 -28.19 -18.57
C GLN A 4 22.20 -27.33 -18.14
N THR A 5 22.45 -26.38 -17.25
CA THR A 5 21.53 -25.27 -16.96
C THR A 5 21.58 -24.28 -18.12
N PRO A 6 20.42 -23.77 -18.60
CA PRO A 6 20.40 -22.79 -19.68
C PRO A 6 21.01 -21.46 -19.21
N THR A 7 21.83 -20.85 -20.06
CA THR A 7 22.45 -19.56 -19.78
C THR A 7 21.42 -18.42 -19.75
N PRO A 8 21.67 -17.34 -18.98
CA PRO A 8 20.71 -16.25 -18.75
C PRO A 8 20.24 -15.54 -20.04
N ILE A 9 21.00 -15.63 -21.12
CA ILE A 9 20.64 -15.08 -22.44
C ILE A 9 19.47 -15.85 -23.05
N ALA A 10 19.39 -17.17 -22.86
CA ALA A 10 18.30 -18.00 -23.40
C ALA A 10 16.96 -17.72 -22.68
N LEU A 11 17.00 -17.37 -21.39
CA LEU A 11 15.81 -17.06 -20.60
C LEU A 11 15.22 -15.68 -20.96
N ALA A 12 16.08 -14.69 -21.23
CA ALA A 12 15.66 -13.35 -21.66
C ALA A 12 15.05 -13.36 -23.08
N LEU A 13 15.60 -14.16 -23.99
CA LEU A 13 15.05 -14.36 -25.35
C LEU A 13 13.70 -15.10 -25.34
N ALA A 14 13.50 -16.06 -24.43
CA ALA A 14 12.22 -16.74 -24.28
C ALA A 14 11.11 -15.82 -23.74
N LEU A 15 11.41 -14.96 -22.75
CA LEU A 15 10.46 -13.99 -22.20
C LEU A 15 10.05 -12.93 -23.23
N THR A 16 11.02 -12.40 -23.98
CA THR A 16 10.77 -11.36 -25.00
C THR A 16 9.94 -11.90 -26.17
N LEU A 17 10.17 -13.15 -26.59
CA LEU A 17 9.37 -13.77 -27.65
C LEU A 17 7.93 -14.03 -27.20
N THR A 18 7.73 -14.43 -25.95
CA THR A 18 6.39 -14.69 -25.38
C THR A 18 5.57 -13.41 -25.26
N LEU A 19 6.21 -12.30 -24.85
CA LEU A 19 5.56 -10.99 -24.75
C LEU A 19 5.22 -10.41 -26.13
N ALA A 20 6.11 -10.59 -27.12
CA ALA A 20 5.87 -10.15 -28.50
C ALA A 20 4.71 -10.92 -29.16
N LEU A 21 4.65 -12.24 -28.95
CA LEU A 21 3.53 -13.08 -29.41
C LEU A 21 2.19 -12.70 -28.73
N TYR A 22 2.22 -12.30 -27.45
CA TYR A 22 1.03 -11.88 -26.71
C TYR A 22 0.49 -10.52 -27.18
N LEU A 23 1.38 -9.54 -27.44
CA LEU A 23 0.99 -8.22 -27.96
C LEU A 23 0.47 -8.28 -29.40
N LEU A 24 0.98 -9.21 -30.21
CA LEU A 24 0.46 -9.45 -31.57
C LEU A 24 -0.92 -10.13 -31.56
N ALA A 25 -1.26 -10.88 -30.51
CA ALA A 25 -2.53 -11.58 -30.38
C ALA A 25 -3.67 -10.69 -29.83
N ASN A 26 -3.37 -9.56 -29.17
CA ASN A 26 -4.36 -8.71 -28.50
C ASN A 26 -4.07 -7.21 -28.75
N PRO A 27 -4.54 -6.63 -29.88
CA PRO A 27 -4.16 -5.28 -30.29
C PRO A 27 -4.80 -4.13 -29.49
N ASN A 28 -5.58 -4.42 -28.43
CA ASN A 28 -6.15 -3.38 -27.55
C ASN A 28 -6.54 -3.95 -26.17
N PRO A 29 -5.65 -3.98 -25.17
CA PRO A 29 -6.01 -4.48 -23.85
C PRO A 29 -6.82 -3.43 -23.08
N ASP A 30 -7.98 -3.84 -22.57
CA ASP A 30 -8.77 -3.08 -21.61
C ASP A 30 -7.93 -2.85 -20.33
N PRO A 31 -7.74 -1.60 -19.86
CA PRO A 31 -6.92 -1.28 -18.69
C PRO A 31 -7.46 -1.89 -17.38
N SER A 32 -8.72 -2.36 -17.36
CA SER A 32 -9.29 -3.07 -16.21
C SER A 32 -8.88 -4.55 -16.13
N SER A 33 -8.37 -5.15 -17.23
CA SER A 33 -7.96 -6.56 -17.28
C SER A 33 -6.59 -6.85 -16.66
N ILE A 34 -5.85 -5.82 -16.25
CA ILE A 34 -4.53 -5.92 -15.61
C ILE A 34 -4.64 -6.38 -14.15
N PHE A 35 -5.81 -6.20 -13.52
CA PHE A 35 -6.05 -6.54 -12.12
C PHE A 35 -6.47 -8.00 -11.88
N ASP A 36 -6.64 -8.81 -12.93
CA ASP A 36 -7.22 -10.16 -12.86
C ASP A 36 -6.19 -11.31 -12.84
N ARG A 37 -4.88 -11.04 -12.66
CA ARG A 37 -3.87 -12.11 -12.65
C ARG A 37 -2.98 -12.05 -11.43
N ASN A 38 -3.22 -13.01 -10.54
CA ASN A 38 -2.32 -13.46 -9.48
C ASN A 38 -0.98 -13.91 -10.10
N PRO A 39 0.13 -13.16 -9.95
CA PRO A 39 1.45 -13.65 -10.27
C PRO A 39 1.91 -14.54 -9.12
N ASN A 40 2.26 -15.79 -9.43
CA ASN A 40 2.72 -16.85 -8.52
C ASN A 40 3.32 -16.33 -7.20
N PRO A 41 2.83 -16.78 -6.03
CA PRO A 41 3.42 -16.42 -4.74
C PRO A 41 4.89 -16.87 -4.71
N ASN A 42 5.76 -16.00 -4.19
CA ASN A 42 7.19 -16.31 -4.03
C ASN A 42 7.34 -17.53 -3.09
N PRO A 43 7.90 -18.66 -3.56
CA PRO A 43 7.95 -19.90 -2.78
C PRO A 43 8.88 -19.84 -1.56
N ASN A 44 9.63 -18.75 -1.37
CA ASN A 44 10.56 -18.57 -0.25
C ASN A 44 9.98 -17.86 0.98
N ILE A 45 8.73 -17.40 0.93
CA ILE A 45 8.08 -16.84 2.12
C ILE A 45 7.61 -18.01 2.99
N ASN A 46 8.25 -18.23 4.14
CA ASN A 46 7.72 -19.15 5.14
C ASN A 46 6.37 -18.58 5.62
N PRO A 47 5.23 -19.24 5.32
CA PRO A 47 3.91 -18.74 5.69
C PRO A 47 3.68 -18.72 7.21
N ASN A 48 4.59 -19.31 8.00
CA ASN A 48 4.60 -19.30 9.45
C ASN A 48 5.55 -18.25 10.05
N SER A 49 6.29 -17.47 9.24
CA SER A 49 7.06 -16.34 9.75
C SER A 49 6.08 -15.28 10.24
N ARG A 50 6.05 -15.06 11.55
CA ARG A 50 5.19 -14.05 12.14
C ARG A 50 5.78 -12.67 11.82
N MET A 51 5.14 -11.94 10.91
CA MET A 51 5.47 -10.52 10.68
C MET A 51 5.40 -9.75 12.00
N GLU A 52 6.53 -9.23 12.46
CA GLU A 52 6.60 -8.36 13.63
C GLU A 52 7.25 -7.04 13.23
N PHE A 53 6.92 -5.97 13.95
CA PHE A 53 7.44 -4.63 13.70
C PHE A 53 8.12 -4.10 14.95
N SER A 54 9.35 -3.59 14.80
CA SER A 54 9.93 -2.71 15.81
C SER A 54 9.39 -1.30 15.63
N VAL A 55 9.27 -0.59 16.74
CA VAL A 55 8.84 0.81 16.79
C VAL A 55 9.98 1.61 17.37
N GLU A 56 10.48 2.59 16.62
CA GLU A 56 11.58 3.46 17.02
C GLU A 56 11.16 4.93 16.88
N PRO A 57 11.68 5.86 17.69
CA PRO A 57 11.45 7.28 17.45
C PRO A 57 11.94 7.66 16.04
N LEU A 58 11.11 8.38 15.27
CA LEU A 58 11.46 8.75 13.90
C LEU A 58 12.65 9.72 13.83
N GLY A 59 12.85 10.51 14.89
CA GLY A 59 13.89 11.54 14.95
C GLY A 59 13.63 12.76 14.06
N ASP A 60 12.41 12.91 13.54
CA ASP A 60 12.03 14.08 12.74
C ASP A 60 11.93 15.33 13.63
N PRO A 61 12.70 16.39 13.34
CA PRO A 61 12.77 17.57 14.20
C PRO A 61 11.53 18.47 14.09
N ILE A 62 10.72 18.28 13.05
CA ILE A 62 9.55 19.12 12.75
C ILE A 62 8.30 18.46 13.32
N ARG A 63 8.18 17.13 13.19
CA ARG A 63 6.95 16.41 13.52
C ARG A 63 7.23 15.15 14.33
N PRO A 64 6.62 14.99 15.52
CA PRO A 64 6.78 13.77 16.28
C PRO A 64 6.17 12.59 15.53
N GLY A 65 6.81 11.43 15.66
CA GLY A 65 6.39 10.21 15.00
C GLY A 65 7.32 9.05 15.34
N VAL A 66 6.98 7.89 14.80
CA VAL A 66 7.76 6.67 14.93
C VAL A 66 8.14 6.14 13.55
N ARG A 67 9.27 5.45 13.50
CA ARG A 67 9.65 4.59 12.38
C ARG A 67 9.28 3.16 12.73
N LEU A 68 8.57 2.50 11.82
CA LEU A 68 8.36 1.06 11.90
C LEU A 68 9.39 0.36 11.03
N ARG A 69 9.96 -0.74 11.52
CA ARG A 69 10.81 -1.65 10.73
C ARG A 69 10.32 -3.07 10.87
N ALA A 70 10.35 -3.85 9.80
CA ALA A 70 10.03 -5.26 9.90
C ALA A 70 11.15 -6.02 10.64
N ALA A 71 10.77 -6.84 11.61
CA ALA A 71 11.70 -7.68 12.36
C ALA A 71 12.43 -8.65 11.41
N GLY A 72 13.68 -8.99 11.76
CA GLY A 72 14.50 -9.89 10.94
C GLY A 72 14.96 -9.32 9.61
N GLY A 73 14.69 -8.03 9.32
CA GLY A 73 15.13 -7.37 8.10
C GLY A 73 14.33 -7.74 6.85
N ALA A 74 13.08 -8.21 7.02
CA ALA A 74 12.20 -8.51 5.89
C ALA A 74 12.05 -7.29 4.97
N THR A 75 12.12 -7.53 3.67
CA THR A 75 12.08 -6.52 2.61
C THR A 75 10.67 -5.96 2.41
N PHE A 76 10.54 -4.86 1.66
CA PHE A 76 9.22 -4.33 1.30
C PHE A 76 8.39 -5.36 0.55
N THR A 77 8.98 -6.07 -0.43
CA THR A 77 8.28 -7.13 -1.17
C THR A 77 7.74 -8.20 -0.23
N GLU A 78 8.54 -8.70 0.71
CA GLU A 78 8.11 -9.73 1.66
C GLU A 78 7.01 -9.25 2.61
N VAL A 79 7.04 -7.98 3.02
CA VAL A 79 5.98 -7.39 3.85
C VAL A 79 4.69 -7.20 3.04
N LEU A 80 4.77 -6.66 1.83
CA LEU A 80 3.61 -6.49 0.95
C LEU A 80 2.95 -7.84 0.61
N GLU A 81 3.74 -8.84 0.28
CA GLU A 81 3.27 -10.21 0.02
C GLU A 81 2.52 -10.83 1.22
N GLN A 82 2.95 -10.54 2.44
CA GLN A 82 2.25 -10.99 3.64
C GLN A 82 1.00 -10.14 3.95
N LEU A 83 1.01 -8.84 3.66
CA LEU A 83 -0.17 -7.97 3.80
C LEU A 83 -1.28 -8.31 2.80
N ARG A 84 -0.89 -8.88 1.65
CA ARG A 84 -1.81 -9.43 0.64
C ARG A 84 -2.61 -10.65 1.11
N ASP A 85 -2.19 -11.32 2.19
CA ASP A 85 -2.89 -12.49 2.71
C ASP A 85 -4.30 -12.15 3.24
N GLU A 86 -5.31 -12.73 2.60
CA GLU A 86 -6.74 -12.56 2.92
C GLU A 86 -7.11 -13.05 4.33
N ARG A 87 -6.25 -13.82 5.00
CA ARG A 87 -6.45 -14.24 6.40
C ARG A 87 -6.24 -13.09 7.41
N GLY A 88 -5.69 -11.95 6.99
CA GLY A 88 -5.68 -10.68 7.74
C GLY A 88 -4.77 -10.61 8.97
N ALA A 89 -4.11 -11.69 9.37
CA ALA A 89 -3.27 -11.69 10.57
C ALA A 89 -2.08 -10.73 10.48
N ALA A 90 -1.45 -10.61 9.31
CA ALA A 90 -0.38 -9.64 9.06
C ALA A 90 -0.91 -8.20 9.07
N ALA A 91 -2.06 -7.99 8.42
CA ALA A 91 -2.74 -6.70 8.39
C ALA A 91 -3.11 -6.18 9.79
N GLU A 92 -3.55 -7.05 10.70
CA GLU A 92 -3.85 -6.66 12.08
C GLU A 92 -2.57 -6.31 12.87
N ARG A 93 -1.48 -7.07 12.69
CA ARG A 93 -0.18 -6.73 13.34
C ARG A 93 0.39 -5.42 12.80
N PHE A 94 0.26 -5.17 11.51
CA PHE A 94 0.66 -3.92 10.90
C PHE A 94 -0.21 -2.75 11.39
N SER A 95 -1.52 -2.94 11.42
CA SER A 95 -2.47 -1.99 11.99
C SER A 95 -2.14 -1.63 13.44
N GLU A 96 -1.78 -2.63 14.25
CA GLU A 96 -1.35 -2.41 15.64
C GLU A 96 -0.05 -1.62 15.73
N ALA A 97 0.96 -1.96 14.93
CA ALA A 97 2.22 -1.22 14.91
C ALA A 97 2.02 0.25 14.49
N LEU A 98 1.15 0.51 13.51
CA LEU A 98 0.81 1.87 13.07
C LEU A 98 0.18 2.72 14.18
N ARG A 99 -0.56 2.13 15.14
CA ARG A 99 -1.13 2.89 16.27
C ARG A 99 -0.06 3.54 17.15
N ALA A 100 1.19 3.06 17.09
CA ALA A 100 2.30 3.62 17.85
C ALA A 100 2.74 5.03 17.41
N GLY A 101 2.25 5.54 16.27
CA GLY A 101 2.43 6.94 15.87
C GLY A 101 1.86 7.96 16.86
N GLY A 102 0.92 7.51 17.71
CA GLY A 102 0.29 8.35 18.74
C GLY A 102 -0.65 9.41 18.18
N GLY A 103 -1.38 10.08 19.07
CA GLY A 103 -2.36 11.11 18.69
C GLY A 103 -3.73 10.57 18.26
N ALA A 104 -4.60 11.49 17.86
CA ALA A 104 -5.94 11.22 17.33
C ALA A 104 -5.95 11.05 15.81
N SER A 105 -4.95 11.55 15.10
CA SER A 105 -4.71 11.31 13.68
C SER A 105 -3.23 11.02 13.40
N ILE A 106 -2.98 10.19 12.40
CA ILE A 106 -1.63 9.84 11.96
C ILE A 106 -1.53 9.86 10.43
N PHE A 107 -0.35 10.20 9.94
CA PHE A 107 0.09 9.91 8.58
C PHE A 107 0.93 8.64 8.54
N PHE A 108 0.78 7.91 7.46
CA PHE A 108 1.61 6.79 7.08
C PHE A 108 2.34 7.17 5.79
N GLU A 109 3.66 6.98 5.75
CA GLU A 109 4.51 7.31 4.61
C GLU A 109 5.57 6.22 4.42
N MET A 110 5.66 5.64 3.22
CA MET A 110 6.79 4.79 2.82
C MET A 110 7.86 5.62 2.07
N PRO A 111 9.14 5.23 2.11
CA PRO A 111 10.13 5.78 1.19
C PRO A 111 9.75 5.50 -0.27
N ALA A 112 10.43 6.16 -1.20
CA ALA A 112 10.25 5.91 -2.63
C ALA A 112 10.61 4.46 -3.00
N LEU A 113 9.70 3.76 -3.68
CA LEU A 113 9.87 2.36 -4.07
C LEU A 113 10.03 2.21 -5.58
N THR A 114 11.04 1.45 -6.00
CA THR A 114 11.09 0.75 -7.29
C THR A 114 11.06 -0.75 -7.05
N ALA A 115 10.93 -1.57 -8.10
CA ALA A 115 10.96 -3.02 -7.94
C ALA A 115 12.27 -3.50 -7.30
N GLU A 116 13.40 -2.88 -7.67
CA GLU A 116 14.72 -3.15 -7.09
C GLU A 116 14.79 -2.76 -5.61
N VAL A 117 14.39 -1.52 -5.28
CA VAL A 117 14.36 -1.05 -3.88
C VAL A 117 13.47 -1.95 -3.03
N ALA A 118 12.28 -2.28 -3.51
CA ALA A 118 11.33 -3.07 -2.75
C ALA A 118 11.82 -4.51 -2.47
N ALA A 119 12.57 -5.09 -3.42
CA ALA A 119 13.13 -6.43 -3.29
C ALA A 119 14.42 -6.49 -2.46
N ALA A 120 15.15 -5.39 -2.31
CA ALA A 120 16.47 -5.38 -1.69
C ALA A 120 16.50 -4.69 -0.31
N MET A 121 15.71 -3.63 -0.11
CA MET A 121 15.75 -2.86 1.12
C MET A 121 14.85 -3.46 2.19
N PRO A 122 15.30 -3.53 3.46
CA PRO A 122 14.44 -3.85 4.58
C PRO A 122 13.25 -2.88 4.65
N PHE A 123 12.08 -3.42 4.97
CA PHE A 123 10.87 -2.63 5.12
C PHE A 123 11.04 -1.60 6.24
N GLU A 124 10.71 -0.36 5.91
CA GLU A 124 10.45 0.69 6.89
C GLU A 124 9.32 1.60 6.44
N CYS A 125 8.65 2.22 7.40
CA CYS A 125 7.75 3.34 7.14
C CYS A 125 7.81 4.35 8.29
N ALA A 126 7.40 5.57 7.98
CA ALA A 126 7.22 6.64 8.95
C ALA A 126 5.73 6.71 9.30
N VAL A 127 5.46 6.83 10.60
CA VAL A 127 4.14 7.09 11.15
C VAL A 127 4.22 8.38 11.95
N LEU A 128 3.58 9.42 11.45
CA LEU A 128 3.72 10.77 11.98
C LEU A 128 2.42 11.21 12.64
N ASN A 129 2.50 11.83 13.81
CA ASN A 129 1.33 12.43 14.44
C ASN A 129 0.80 13.57 13.54
N ALA A 130 -0.50 13.60 13.32
CA ALA A 130 -1.19 14.56 12.45
C ALA A 130 -2.25 15.41 13.18
N ASP A 131 -2.20 15.48 14.51
CA ASP A 131 -3.16 16.24 15.33
C ASP A 131 -3.11 17.74 15.04
N GLY A 132 -1.92 18.26 14.72
CA GLY A 132 -1.70 19.67 14.36
C GLY A 132 -2.20 20.05 12.97
N ASP A 133 -2.63 19.08 12.15
CA ASP A 133 -3.05 19.31 10.76
C ASP A 133 -4.56 19.46 10.60
N GLY A 134 -5.32 19.47 11.71
CA GLY A 134 -6.77 19.68 11.70
C GLY A 134 -7.60 18.48 11.23
N LEU A 135 -6.98 17.35 10.86
CA LEU A 135 -7.68 16.14 10.44
C LEU A 135 -8.67 15.61 11.48
N SER A 136 -8.31 15.73 12.76
CA SER A 136 -9.16 15.32 13.88
C SER A 136 -10.38 16.23 14.08
N ALA A 137 -10.38 17.43 13.48
CA ALA A 137 -11.47 18.40 13.57
C ALA A 137 -12.50 18.29 12.42
N PHE A 138 -12.19 17.54 11.35
CA PHE A 138 -13.09 17.39 10.22
C PHE A 138 -13.99 16.17 10.37
N ALA A 139 -15.29 16.37 10.13
CA ALA A 139 -16.21 15.26 9.94
C ALA A 139 -15.89 14.55 8.62
N PRO A 140 -15.95 13.21 8.58
CA PRO A 140 -15.72 12.49 7.34
C PRO A 140 -16.70 12.92 6.24
N ASP A 141 -16.19 13.19 5.04
CA ASP A 141 -16.99 13.55 3.87
C ASP A 141 -17.07 12.38 2.87
N PRO A 142 -18.13 11.54 2.95
CA PRO A 142 -18.31 10.44 2.01
C PRO A 142 -18.63 10.91 0.58
N ASN A 143 -19.05 12.16 0.39
CA ASN A 143 -19.53 12.63 -0.92
C ASN A 143 -18.40 12.77 -1.92
N THR A 144 -17.20 13.14 -1.46
CA THR A 144 -16.03 13.34 -2.33
C THR A 144 -15.69 12.08 -3.15
N PHE A 145 -15.87 10.88 -2.59
CA PHE A 145 -15.62 9.62 -3.28
C PHE A 145 -16.88 8.78 -3.54
N ALA A 146 -18.07 9.35 -3.37
CA ALA A 146 -19.33 8.59 -3.34
C ALA A 146 -19.55 7.66 -4.55
N ALA A 147 -19.20 8.10 -5.76
CA ALA A 147 -19.32 7.28 -6.96
C ALA A 147 -18.41 6.03 -6.91
N HIS A 148 -17.16 6.19 -6.46
CA HIS A 148 -16.20 5.10 -6.34
C HIS A 148 -16.55 4.15 -5.20
N LEU A 149 -16.95 4.70 -4.05
CA LEU A 149 -17.36 3.92 -2.88
C LEU A 149 -18.62 3.08 -3.19
N SER A 150 -19.61 3.69 -3.87
CA SER A 150 -20.83 2.99 -4.28
C SER A 150 -20.55 1.90 -5.32
N ALA A 151 -19.66 2.15 -6.28
CA ALA A 151 -19.28 1.15 -7.27
C ALA A 151 -18.58 -0.06 -6.61
N ALA A 152 -17.66 0.18 -5.68
CA ALA A 152 -17.01 -0.89 -4.93
C ALA A 152 -18.02 -1.71 -4.11
N ALA A 153 -18.90 -1.03 -3.36
CA ALA A 153 -19.94 -1.65 -2.55
C ALA A 153 -20.89 -2.52 -3.39
N ALA A 154 -21.27 -2.07 -4.60
CA ALA A 154 -22.13 -2.82 -5.50
C ALA A 154 -21.52 -4.16 -5.96
N THR A 155 -20.18 -4.28 -5.91
CA THR A 155 -19.46 -5.53 -6.21
C THR A 155 -19.11 -6.36 -4.97
N GLY A 156 -19.58 -5.94 -3.78
CA GLY A 156 -19.28 -6.61 -2.52
C GLY A 156 -17.89 -6.30 -1.94
N LYS A 157 -17.18 -5.31 -2.48
CA LYS A 157 -15.89 -4.86 -1.94
C LYS A 157 -16.09 -3.81 -0.86
N HIS A 158 -15.27 -3.86 0.19
CA HIS A 158 -15.24 -2.86 1.27
C HIS A 158 -14.13 -1.82 1.08
N VAL A 159 -13.38 -1.90 -0.01
CA VAL A 159 -12.35 -0.91 -0.40
C VAL A 159 -12.52 -0.56 -1.88
N ALA A 160 -12.59 0.74 -2.16
CA ALA A 160 -12.59 1.26 -3.51
C ALA A 160 -11.15 1.56 -3.96
N THR A 161 -10.78 1.06 -5.13
CA THR A 161 -9.51 1.38 -5.80
C THR A 161 -9.81 2.13 -7.09
N PHE A 162 -9.27 3.32 -7.26
CA PHE A 162 -9.57 4.20 -8.40
C PHE A 162 -8.44 5.18 -8.68
N ALA A 163 -8.40 5.76 -9.87
CA ALA A 163 -7.46 6.82 -10.19
C ALA A 163 -7.93 8.17 -9.63
N ASN A 164 -7.01 9.06 -9.29
CA ASN A 164 -7.34 10.46 -8.98
C ASN A 164 -7.89 11.18 -10.23
N LEU A 165 -8.39 12.42 -10.06
CA LEU A 165 -8.95 13.22 -11.16
C LEU A 165 -7.98 13.44 -12.33
N GLY A 166 -6.67 13.48 -12.06
CA GLY A 166 -5.63 13.63 -13.08
C GLY A 166 -5.24 12.34 -13.80
N GLY A 167 -5.68 11.18 -13.30
CA GLY A 167 -5.37 9.86 -13.85
C GLY A 167 -3.93 9.38 -13.60
N ASP A 168 -3.10 10.17 -12.91
CA ASP A 168 -1.67 9.91 -12.71
C ASP A 168 -1.36 9.18 -11.40
N SER A 169 -2.33 9.11 -10.49
CA SER A 169 -2.16 8.58 -9.13
C SER A 169 -3.28 7.59 -8.78
N GLY A 170 -2.93 6.50 -8.11
CA GLY A 170 -3.90 5.55 -7.56
C GLY A 170 -4.36 5.96 -6.16
N LEU A 171 -5.65 5.76 -5.88
CA LEU A 171 -6.27 6.01 -4.59
C LEU A 171 -7.00 4.75 -4.12
N LEU A 172 -6.81 4.41 -2.85
CA LEU A 172 -7.51 3.32 -2.18
C LEU A 172 -8.24 3.87 -0.96
N ALA A 173 -9.56 3.74 -0.92
CA ALA A 173 -10.38 4.29 0.15
C ALA A 173 -11.36 3.24 0.68
N PRO A 174 -11.47 3.05 2.01
CA PRO A 174 -12.47 2.15 2.58
C PRO A 174 -13.89 2.67 2.34
N VAL A 175 -14.81 1.74 2.09
CA VAL A 175 -16.25 1.97 1.97
C VAL A 175 -16.87 2.09 3.36
N ALA A 176 -17.80 3.00 3.57
CA ALA A 176 -18.46 3.10 4.88
C ALA A 176 -19.21 1.80 5.24
N MET A 177 -18.90 1.19 6.37
CA MET A 177 -19.58 0.00 6.89
C MET A 177 -20.43 0.37 8.12
N PRO A 178 -21.67 -0.14 8.23
CA PRO A 178 -22.55 0.15 9.37
C PRO A 178 -21.94 -0.17 10.73
N GLY A 179 -21.12 -1.23 10.81
CA GLY A 179 -20.51 -1.70 12.06
C GLY A 179 -19.38 -0.83 12.60
N CYS A 180 -18.74 0.02 11.79
CA CYS A 180 -17.49 0.69 12.16
C CYS A 180 -17.65 2.15 12.61
N GLY A 181 -18.84 2.73 12.40
CA GLY A 181 -19.13 4.13 12.71
C GLY A 181 -18.50 5.12 11.72
N ALA A 182 -19.19 6.22 11.45
CA ALA A 182 -18.76 7.17 10.42
C ALA A 182 -17.38 7.80 10.69
N ALA A 183 -17.08 8.12 11.97
CA ALA A 183 -15.82 8.75 12.38
C ALA A 183 -14.58 7.92 12.03
N ALA A 184 -14.71 6.59 11.87
CA ALA A 184 -13.62 5.71 11.46
C ALA A 184 -12.99 6.16 10.15
N TYR A 185 -13.78 6.75 9.25
CA TYR A 185 -13.33 7.05 7.90
C TYR A 185 -12.70 8.43 7.74
N ALA A 186 -12.56 9.22 8.82
CA ALA A 186 -11.97 10.56 8.73
C ALA A 186 -10.47 10.54 8.37
N SER A 187 -9.70 9.61 8.96
CA SER A 187 -8.27 9.46 8.75
C SER A 187 -7.79 8.08 9.19
N LEU A 188 -6.47 7.82 9.12
CA LEU A 188 -5.93 6.48 9.38
C LEU A 188 -6.14 6.04 10.84
N LYS A 189 -5.84 6.88 11.84
CA LYS A 189 -5.91 6.46 13.25
C LYS A 189 -7.33 6.04 13.69
N PRO A 190 -8.40 6.83 13.42
CA PRO A 190 -9.77 6.39 13.72
C PRO A 190 -10.17 5.10 13.00
N PHE A 191 -9.72 4.90 11.75
CA PHE A 191 -9.98 3.67 10.99
C PHE A 191 -9.32 2.45 11.64
N LEU A 192 -8.07 2.61 12.09
CA LEU A 192 -7.38 1.58 12.86
C LEU A 192 -8.14 1.32 14.16
N ASP A 193 -8.50 2.35 14.92
CA ASP A 193 -9.15 2.20 16.22
C ASP A 193 -10.60 1.70 16.16
N ALA A 194 -11.24 1.74 15.00
CA ALA A 194 -12.63 1.34 14.82
C ALA A 194 -12.87 -0.09 15.30
N GLN A 195 -13.81 -0.21 16.23
CA GLN A 195 -14.27 -1.48 16.79
C GLN A 195 -15.69 -1.73 16.31
N GLY A 196 -15.96 -2.94 15.83
CA GLY A 196 -17.26 -3.29 15.30
C GLY A 196 -17.19 -4.49 14.37
N GLU A 197 -18.37 -5.01 14.04
CA GLU A 197 -18.48 -6.13 13.10
C GLU A 197 -17.97 -5.71 11.72
N GLY A 198 -17.10 -6.54 11.14
CA GLY A 198 -16.50 -6.30 9.82
C GLY A 198 -15.30 -5.36 9.80
N CYS A 199 -15.02 -4.57 10.84
CA CYS A 199 -13.93 -3.57 10.80
C CYS A 199 -12.54 -4.19 10.67
N ALA A 200 -12.30 -5.31 11.35
CA ALA A 200 -11.04 -6.06 11.21
C ALA A 200 -10.86 -6.64 9.80
N ALA A 201 -11.93 -7.22 9.24
CA ALA A 201 -11.91 -7.70 7.86
C ALA A 201 -11.69 -6.56 6.87
N GLN A 202 -12.29 -5.39 7.09
CA GLN A 202 -12.09 -4.22 6.25
C GLN A 202 -10.66 -3.68 6.32
N ARG A 203 -10.02 -3.67 7.49
CA ARG A 203 -8.59 -3.33 7.61
C ARG A 203 -7.72 -4.31 6.84
N ALA A 204 -8.00 -5.60 6.95
CA ALA A 204 -7.31 -6.63 6.18
C ALA A 204 -7.48 -6.40 4.67
N GLU A 205 -8.70 -6.12 4.21
CA GLU A 205 -8.99 -5.82 2.81
C GLU A 205 -8.28 -4.56 2.32
N LEU A 206 -8.21 -3.50 3.15
CA LEU A 206 -7.47 -2.28 2.80
C LEU A 206 -5.99 -2.58 2.59
N TRP A 207 -5.35 -3.26 3.53
CA TRP A 207 -3.92 -3.56 3.42
C TRP A 207 -3.61 -4.54 2.30
N ALA A 208 -4.49 -5.52 2.05
CA ALA A 208 -4.35 -6.41 0.91
C ALA A 208 -4.48 -5.64 -0.42
N ALA A 209 -5.48 -4.76 -0.54
CA ALA A 209 -5.66 -3.94 -1.73
C ALA A 209 -4.46 -2.99 -1.97
N VAL A 210 -3.91 -2.39 -0.90
CA VAL A 210 -2.69 -1.57 -0.98
C VAL A 210 -1.51 -2.40 -1.45
N ALA A 211 -1.29 -3.58 -0.85
CA ALA A 211 -0.20 -4.46 -1.23
C ALA A 211 -0.30 -4.87 -2.70
N GLU A 212 -1.46 -5.30 -3.16
CA GLU A 212 -1.70 -5.67 -4.55
C GLU A 212 -1.46 -4.50 -5.50
N ALA A 213 -2.00 -3.32 -5.19
CA ALA A 213 -1.83 -2.14 -6.03
C ALA A 213 -0.35 -1.71 -6.13
N VAL A 214 0.40 -1.78 -5.02
CA VAL A 214 1.83 -1.46 -4.99
C VAL A 214 2.61 -2.51 -5.81
N LEU A 215 2.43 -3.79 -5.55
CA LEU A 215 3.13 -4.87 -6.25
C LEU A 215 2.84 -4.83 -7.77
N ALA A 216 1.59 -4.60 -8.16
CA ALA A 216 1.21 -4.45 -9.56
C ALA A 216 1.88 -3.23 -10.21
N ARG A 217 1.96 -2.10 -9.51
CA ARG A 217 2.61 -0.87 -10.01
C ARG A 217 4.12 -1.04 -10.17
N LEU A 218 4.76 -1.75 -9.24
CA LEU A 218 6.18 -2.09 -9.32
C LEU A 218 6.46 -3.09 -10.45
N ALA A 219 5.57 -4.04 -10.70
CA ALA A 219 5.69 -4.96 -11.83
C ALA A 219 5.50 -4.26 -13.18
N ALA A 220 4.55 -3.32 -13.28
CA ALA A 220 4.23 -2.62 -14.52
C ALA A 220 5.29 -1.60 -14.95
N ALA A 221 5.92 -0.89 -14.00
CA ALA A 221 7.02 0.02 -14.30
C ALA A 221 8.15 -0.09 -13.26
N PRO A 222 9.02 -1.11 -13.38
CA PRO A 222 9.95 -1.52 -12.32
C PRO A 222 11.04 -0.50 -11.97
N ALA A 223 11.34 0.44 -12.86
CA ALA A 223 12.34 1.49 -12.65
C ALA A 223 11.74 2.85 -12.27
N GLU A 224 10.41 2.98 -12.27
CA GLU A 224 9.75 4.23 -11.90
C GLU A 224 9.47 4.28 -10.40
N PRO A 225 9.90 5.35 -9.69
CA PRO A 225 9.66 5.45 -8.26
C PRO A 225 8.18 5.68 -7.95
N LEU A 226 7.71 4.98 -6.91
CA LEU A 226 6.37 5.05 -6.37
C LEU A 226 6.41 5.53 -4.92
N TRP A 227 5.55 6.49 -4.59
CA TRP A 227 5.35 6.96 -3.23
C TRP A 227 3.99 6.50 -2.71
N VAL A 228 3.99 5.93 -1.49
CA VAL A 228 2.81 5.38 -0.84
C VAL A 228 2.57 6.10 0.48
N SER A 229 1.43 6.78 0.60
CA SER A 229 1.12 7.59 1.78
C SER A 229 -0.37 7.78 2.04
N THR A 230 -0.76 8.09 3.28
CA THR A 230 -2.10 8.61 3.62
C THR A 230 -2.16 10.14 3.74
N SER A 231 -1.06 10.83 3.44
CA SER A 231 -0.97 12.29 3.53
C SER A 231 -1.84 12.96 2.47
N GLY A 232 -2.81 13.76 2.90
CA GLY A 232 -3.81 14.36 2.00
C GLY A 232 -4.89 15.11 2.76
N LEU A 233 -4.61 16.37 3.11
CA LEU A 233 -5.49 17.20 3.96
C LEU A 233 -6.71 17.80 3.22
N GLY A 234 -6.76 17.68 1.90
CA GLY A 234 -7.82 18.30 1.09
C GLY A 234 -9.14 17.53 1.09
N VAL A 235 -9.17 16.29 1.59
CA VAL A 235 -10.35 15.43 1.62
C VAL A 235 -10.42 14.74 2.97
N ALA A 236 -11.50 14.97 3.72
CA ALA A 236 -11.76 14.32 5.01
C ALA A 236 -12.34 12.91 4.81
N TRP A 237 -11.64 12.06 4.07
CA TRP A 237 -11.96 10.64 3.95
C TRP A 237 -10.65 9.88 3.82
N LEU A 238 -10.45 8.82 4.60
CA LEU A 238 -9.23 8.03 4.56
C LEU A 238 -8.99 7.55 3.12
N HIS A 239 -7.81 7.84 2.60
CA HIS A 239 -7.36 7.27 1.35
C HIS A 239 -5.85 7.05 1.39
N VAL A 240 -5.41 5.88 0.93
CA VAL A 240 -4.01 5.60 0.63
C VAL A 240 -3.75 6.04 -0.80
N ARG A 241 -2.69 6.81 -0.99
CA ARG A 241 -2.25 7.36 -2.27
C ARG A 241 -1.04 6.58 -2.77
N LEU A 242 -1.07 6.25 -4.06
CA LEU A 242 0.03 5.72 -4.84
C LEU A 242 0.38 6.76 -5.89
N ASP A 243 1.36 7.61 -5.58
CA ASP A 243 1.71 8.77 -6.40
C ASP A 243 3.08 8.55 -7.11
N PRO A 244 3.26 9.06 -8.34
CA PRO A 244 4.55 9.02 -9.04
C PRO A 244 5.56 10.08 -8.54
N ARG A 245 5.17 10.86 -7.52
CA ARG A 245 5.96 11.91 -6.87
C ARG A 245 5.53 12.02 -5.40
N PRO A 246 6.39 12.48 -4.47
CA PRO A 246 6.08 12.59 -3.04
C PRO A 246 5.17 13.79 -2.72
N LYS A 247 4.00 13.85 -3.35
CA LYS A 247 3.04 14.94 -3.11
C LYS A 247 2.51 14.81 -1.68
N TYR A 248 2.51 15.91 -0.94
CA TYR A 248 2.00 16.00 0.44
C TYR A 248 2.80 15.27 1.53
N TYR A 249 3.90 14.61 1.18
CA TYR A 249 4.78 13.99 2.18
C TYR A 249 5.20 15.01 3.24
N THR A 250 5.24 14.58 4.48
CA THR A 250 5.61 15.39 5.63
C THR A 250 7.00 15.02 6.13
N HIS A 251 7.40 13.75 6.04
CA HIS A 251 8.75 13.32 6.36
C HIS A 251 9.73 13.62 5.22
N ALA A 252 10.60 14.60 5.44
CA ALA A 252 11.51 15.12 4.41
C ALA A 252 12.44 14.06 3.76
N PRO A 253 13.05 13.12 4.51
CA PRO A 253 13.89 12.07 3.93
C PRO A 253 13.21 11.23 2.86
N TYR A 254 11.89 11.00 2.96
CA TYR A 254 11.14 10.17 2.02
C TYR A 254 10.76 10.90 0.72
N LYS A 255 11.06 12.19 0.61
CA LYS A 255 10.88 12.96 -0.64
C LYS A 255 12.03 12.75 -1.63
N LEU A 256 13.11 12.11 -1.20
CA LEU A 256 14.33 11.96 -1.99
C LEU A 256 14.29 10.70 -2.85
N TRP A 257 14.91 10.80 -4.03
CA TRP A 257 15.16 9.68 -4.92
C TRP A 257 16.63 9.69 -5.37
N PRO A 258 17.40 8.59 -5.19
CA PRO A 258 17.03 7.35 -4.51
C PRO A 258 16.75 7.57 -3.00
N PRO A 259 16.01 6.65 -2.34
CA PRO A 259 15.75 6.76 -0.90
C PRO A 259 17.07 6.71 -0.10
N GLN A 260 17.15 7.50 0.96
CA GLN A 260 18.27 7.50 1.89
C GLN A 260 17.93 6.63 3.10
N SER A 261 18.84 5.71 3.47
CA SER A 261 18.73 4.82 4.64
C SER A 261 18.88 5.55 5.97
#